data_AF-A0AAQ3TXF5-F1
#
_entry.id   AF-A0AAQ3TXF5-F1
#
_cell.length_a   1.000
_cell.length_b   1.000
_cell.length_c   1.000
_cell.angle_alpha   90.00
_cell.angle_beta   90.00
_cell.angle_gamma   90.00
#
_symmetry.space_group_name_H-M   'P 1'
#
loop_
_entity.id
_entity.type
_entity.pdbx_description
1 polymer ?
#
loop_
_entity_poly.entity_id
_entity_poly.type
_entity_poly.pdbx_seq_one_letter_code
_entity_poly.pdbx_strand_id
1 'polypeptide(L)'
;MRSSSFLPRVEAVVGRGFIARDLRIENTAGATNSQAVALMSESNHSVIYHCSLQGYQDTLYVRMGKQFYRERHIFGTVDFIFGDTAAVFQNCKILA
;
A
#
# COMPACT_ATOMS: atom_id res chain seq x y z
N MET A 1 7.46 22.52 9.13
CA MET A 1 8.00 21.28 9.72
C MET A 1 7.59 20.12 8.83
N ARG A 2 8.53 19.52 8.09
CA ARG A 2 8.30 18.26 7.37
C ARG A 2 8.80 17.14 8.27
N SER A 3 7.89 16.43 8.95
CA SER A 3 8.26 15.22 9.69
C SER A 3 8.53 14.13 8.67
N SER A 4 9.79 13.78 8.53
CA SER A 4 10.30 12.75 7.65
C SER A 4 10.35 11.43 8.44
N SER A 5 9.23 10.71 8.49
CA SER A 5 9.22 9.29 8.86
C SER A 5 9.88 8.50 7.73
N PHE A 6 11.22 8.46 7.71
CA PHE A 6 11.99 7.65 6.75
C PHE A 6 12.26 6.27 7.35
N LEU A 7 11.39 5.37 6.91
CA LEU A 7 11.03 4.04 7.38
C LEU A 7 12.15 2.98 7.22
N PRO A 8 12.18 1.95 8.08
CA PRO A 8 12.79 0.68 7.72
C PRO A 8 12.07 0.09 6.49
N ARG A 9 12.83 -0.06 5.39
CA ARG A 9 12.57 -0.86 4.17
C ARG A 9 11.12 -0.82 3.61
N VAL A 10 10.82 0.21 2.84
CA VAL A 10 9.57 0.33 2.06
C VAL A 10 9.82 -0.15 0.63
N GLU A 11 8.98 -1.06 0.13
CA GLU A 11 8.91 -1.33 -1.31
C GLU A 11 8.16 -0.17 -1.97
N ALA A 12 8.89 0.66 -2.71
CA ALA A 12 8.38 1.86 -3.37
C ALA A 12 8.21 1.63 -4.87
N VAL A 13 7.02 1.92 -5.39
CA VAL A 13 6.70 1.79 -6.82
C VAL A 13 6.50 3.17 -7.42
N VAL A 14 7.38 3.56 -8.35
CA VAL A 14 7.39 4.91 -8.95
C VAL A 14 7.15 4.89 -10.47
N GLY A 15 7.50 3.81 -11.17
CA GLY A 15 7.39 3.75 -12.63
C GLY A 15 5.95 3.87 -13.11
N ARG A 16 5.67 4.78 -14.07
CA ARG A 16 4.34 4.95 -14.69
C ARG A 16 3.86 3.63 -15.30
N GLY A 17 2.58 3.31 -15.12
CA GLY A 17 1.98 2.10 -15.69
C GLY A 17 2.47 0.81 -15.02
N PHE A 18 2.99 0.89 -13.79
CA PHE A 18 3.44 -0.29 -13.06
C PHE A 18 2.28 -1.29 -12.89
N ILE A 19 2.58 -2.57 -13.10
CA ILE A 19 1.65 -3.66 -12.89
C ILE A 19 2.29 -4.67 -11.94
N ALA A 20 1.61 -4.95 -10.83
CA ALA A 20 1.88 -6.10 -9.98
C ALA A 20 0.74 -7.10 -10.08
N ARG A 21 1.08 -8.39 -10.11
CA ARG A 21 0.13 -9.47 -10.19
C ARG A 21 0.59 -10.72 -9.46
N ASP A 22 -0.37 -11.43 -8.85
CA ASP A 22 -0.19 -12.77 -8.28
C ASP A 22 0.91 -12.86 -7.20
N LEU A 23 1.03 -11.84 -6.35
CA LEU A 23 2.04 -11.79 -5.28
C LEU A 23 1.52 -11.26 -3.94
N ARG A 24 2.31 -11.47 -2.88
CA ARG A 24 2.09 -10.93 -1.54
C ARG A 24 3.19 -9.92 -1.23
N ILE A 25 2.78 -8.74 -0.76
CA ILE A 25 3.68 -7.71 -0.21
C ILE A 25 3.31 -7.53 1.26
N GLU A 26 4.28 -7.70 2.14
CA GLU A 26 4.05 -7.73 3.57
C GLU A 26 5.13 -6.98 4.34
N ASN A 27 4.71 -6.18 5.31
CA ASN A 27 5.60 -5.65 6.34
C ASN A 27 5.35 -6.38 7.66
N THR A 28 6.34 -7.13 8.13
CA THR A 28 6.26 -7.98 9.33
C THR A 28 6.65 -7.28 10.62
N ALA A 29 6.69 -5.94 10.65
CA ALA A 29 7.07 -5.19 11.85
C ALA A 29 6.21 -5.55 13.08
N GLY A 30 4.91 -5.84 12.90
CA GLY A 30 4.03 -6.20 14.02
C GLY A 30 3.25 -5.00 14.59
N ALA A 31 2.15 -5.30 15.30
CA ALA A 31 1.23 -4.30 15.87
C ALA A 31 1.84 -3.41 16.95
N THR A 32 2.87 -3.89 17.64
CA THR A 32 3.53 -3.16 18.74
C THR A 32 4.49 -2.09 18.23
N ASN A 33 4.84 -2.14 16.93
CA ASN A 33 5.63 -1.13 16.29
C ASN A 33 4.72 -0.02 15.76
N SER A 34 5.30 1.17 15.61
CA SER A 34 4.63 2.29 14.97
C SER A 34 4.50 2.06 13.44
N GLN A 35 4.35 3.14 12.68
CA GLN A 35 4.14 3.15 11.24
C GLN A 35 5.09 2.19 10.47
N ALA A 36 4.50 1.27 9.70
CA ALA A 36 5.24 0.25 8.97
C ALA A 36 4.59 -0.06 7.60
N VAL A 37 5.00 0.70 6.59
CA VAL A 37 4.47 0.58 5.21
C VAL A 37 4.91 -0.71 4.55
N ALA A 38 3.96 -1.46 3.99
CA ALA A 38 4.24 -2.63 3.14
C ALA A 38 4.42 -2.22 1.68
N LEU A 39 3.58 -1.33 1.16
CA LEU A 39 3.69 -0.80 -0.21
C LEU A 39 3.46 0.70 -0.22
N MET A 40 4.39 1.45 -0.82
CA MET A 40 4.16 2.84 -1.22
C MET A 40 4.07 2.95 -2.73
N SER A 41 2.93 3.43 -3.24
CA SER A 41 2.75 3.67 -4.68
C SER A 41 2.77 5.16 -4.99
N GLU A 42 3.74 5.56 -5.81
CA GLU A 42 3.87 6.86 -6.46
C GLU A 42 3.83 6.69 -7.99
N SER A 43 2.98 5.77 -8.47
CA SER A 43 2.89 5.42 -9.89
C SER A 43 1.58 5.88 -10.50
N ASN A 44 1.66 6.64 -11.59
CA ASN A 44 0.49 7.04 -12.35
C ASN A 44 0.03 5.94 -13.32
N HIS A 45 -1.27 5.67 -13.34
CA HIS A 45 -1.90 4.56 -14.05
C HIS A 45 -1.39 3.17 -13.61
N SER A 46 -1.15 2.99 -12.31
CA SER A 46 -0.72 1.69 -11.77
C SER A 46 -1.90 0.73 -11.60
N VAL A 47 -1.60 -0.57 -11.75
CA VAL A 47 -2.55 -1.66 -11.48
C VAL A 47 -1.93 -2.66 -10.52
N ILE A 48 -2.60 -2.91 -9.41
CA ILE A 48 -2.27 -3.95 -8.45
C ILE A 48 -3.40 -4.96 -8.52
N TYR A 49 -3.18 -6.07 -9.23
CA TYR A 49 -4.23 -7.03 -9.56
C TYR A 49 -3.95 -8.39 -8.93
N HIS A 50 -4.91 -8.93 -8.17
CA HIS A 50 -4.78 -10.22 -7.52
C HIS A 50 -3.57 -10.30 -6.56
N CYS A 51 -3.27 -9.20 -5.87
CA CYS A 51 -2.18 -9.11 -4.89
C CYS A 51 -2.71 -9.03 -3.46
N SER A 52 -1.96 -9.57 -2.50
CA SER A 52 -2.22 -9.36 -1.08
C SER A 52 -1.28 -8.32 -0.49
N LEU A 53 -1.83 -7.32 0.19
CA LEU A 53 -1.08 -6.29 0.89
C LEU A 53 -1.34 -6.45 2.39
N GLN A 54 -0.29 -6.65 3.18
CA GLN A 54 -0.43 -6.99 4.60
C GLN A 54 0.53 -6.21 5.49
N GLY A 55 0.01 -5.71 6.59
CA GLY A 55 0.78 -5.02 7.61
C GLY A 55 -0.08 -4.75 8.83
N TYR A 56 0.31 -3.74 9.61
CA TYR A 56 -0.45 -3.27 10.76
C TYR A 56 -0.78 -1.79 10.55
N GLN A 57 -0.06 -0.89 11.22
CA GLN A 57 -0.19 0.54 11.00
C GLN A 57 0.46 0.97 9.67
N ASP A 58 -0.27 1.76 8.88
CA ASP A 58 0.21 2.38 7.62
C ASP A 58 0.55 1.38 6.49
N THR A 59 -0.18 0.26 6.38
CA THR A 59 0.12 -0.83 5.42
C THR A 59 0.30 -0.37 3.96
N LEU A 60 -0.64 0.40 3.40
CA LEU A 60 -0.64 0.84 2.00
C LEU A 60 -0.64 2.37 1.92
N TYR A 61 0.45 2.94 1.38
CA TYR A 61 0.57 4.36 1.11
C TYR A 61 0.27 4.68 -0.37
N VAL A 62 -0.94 5.16 -0.66
CA VAL A 62 -1.37 5.66 -1.98
C VAL A 62 -0.90 7.12 -2.19
N ARG A 63 0.40 7.30 -2.42
CA ARG A 63 1.07 8.60 -2.36
C ARG A 63 0.74 9.56 -3.52
N MET A 64 0.90 9.13 -4.78
CA MET A 64 0.60 9.97 -5.95
C MET A 64 0.21 9.15 -7.19
N GLY A 65 -0.49 9.79 -8.13
CA GLY A 65 -0.90 9.22 -9.42
C GLY A 65 -2.29 8.59 -9.38
N LYS A 66 -2.76 8.08 -10.51
CA LYS A 66 -4.00 7.32 -10.59
C LYS A 66 -3.72 5.84 -10.38
N GLN A 67 -4.34 5.22 -9.39
CA GLN A 67 -3.99 3.87 -8.95
C GLN A 67 -5.24 2.98 -8.93
N PHE A 68 -5.09 1.74 -9.38
CA PHE A 68 -6.19 0.77 -9.39
C PHE A 68 -5.78 -0.52 -8.68
N TYR A 69 -6.53 -0.88 -7.65
CA TYR A 69 -6.34 -2.09 -6.87
C TYR A 69 -7.54 -3.00 -7.11
N ARG A 70 -7.31 -4.23 -7.54
CA ARG A 70 -8.40 -5.16 -7.86
C ARG A 70 -8.11 -6.58 -7.43
N GLU A 71 -9.10 -7.18 -6.78
CA GLU A 71 -9.16 -8.59 -6.35
C GLU A 71 -8.07 -8.98 -5.34
N ARG A 72 -8.46 -9.67 -4.26
CA ARG A 72 -7.66 -10.15 -3.09
C ARG A 72 -7.75 -9.24 -1.86
N HIS A 73 -6.75 -9.30 -0.98
CA HIS A 73 -6.85 -8.88 0.44
C HIS A 73 -5.92 -7.70 0.72
N ILE A 74 -6.46 -6.68 1.38
CA ILE A 74 -5.68 -5.60 2.00
C ILE A 74 -5.97 -5.66 3.49
N PHE A 75 -4.93 -5.94 4.29
CA PHE A 75 -5.02 -6.17 5.72
C PHE A 75 -4.18 -5.16 6.49
N GLY A 76 -4.74 -4.57 7.56
CA GLY A 76 -3.99 -3.80 8.53
C GLY A 76 -4.88 -3.35 9.70
N THR A 77 -4.37 -2.44 10.54
CA THR A 77 -5.06 -2.04 11.78
C THR A 77 -5.39 -0.55 11.82
N VAL A 78 -4.37 0.31 11.88
CA VAL A 78 -4.50 1.78 11.98
C VAL A 78 -4.05 2.40 10.65
N ASP A 79 -4.88 3.27 10.07
CA ASP A 79 -4.58 4.03 8.84
C ASP A 79 -3.97 3.17 7.71
N PHE A 80 -4.40 1.91 7.62
CA PHE A 80 -3.72 0.90 6.81
C PHE A 80 -3.90 1.08 5.30
N ILE A 81 -4.79 1.97 4.87
CA ILE A 81 -4.83 2.54 3.53
C ILE A 81 -4.88 4.06 3.71
N PHE A 82 -3.82 4.75 3.32
CA PHE A 82 -3.69 6.19 3.54
C PHE A 82 -2.97 6.88 2.38
N GLY A 83 -3.14 8.20 2.27
CA GLY A 83 -2.56 9.01 1.22
C GLY A 83 -3.55 10.05 0.68
N ASP A 84 -3.13 10.76 -0.36
CA ASP A 84 -3.88 11.89 -0.94
C ASP A 84 -3.89 11.80 -2.48
N THR A 85 -4.38 10.67 -2.99
CA THR A 85 -4.40 10.43 -4.42
C THR A 85 -5.64 9.70 -4.90
N ALA A 86 -5.87 9.71 -6.21
CA ALA A 86 -7.00 9.03 -6.82
C ALA A 86 -6.70 7.51 -6.89
N ALA A 87 -7.25 6.76 -5.93
CA ALA A 87 -7.16 5.31 -5.89
C ALA A 87 -8.56 4.67 -5.93
N VAL A 88 -8.72 3.63 -6.74
CA VAL A 88 -9.95 2.82 -6.77
C VAL A 88 -9.64 1.41 -6.32
N PHE A 89 -10.43 0.91 -5.37
CA PHE A 89 -10.37 -0.45 -4.85
C PHE A 89 -11.62 -1.21 -5.31
N GLN A 90 -11.45 -2.13 -6.25
CA GLN A 90 -12.57 -2.89 -6.82
C GLN A 90 -12.46 -4.37 -6.44
N ASN A 91 -13.53 -4.92 -5.89
CA ASN A 91 -13.61 -6.34 -5.50
C ASN A 91 -12.47 -6.77 -4.56
N CYS A 92 -11.97 -5.84 -3.74
CA CYS A 92 -10.99 -6.12 -2.70
C CYS A 92 -11.70 -6.52 -1.40
N LYS A 93 -11.14 -7.48 -0.67
CA LYS A 93 -11.47 -7.72 0.73
C LYS A 93 -10.58 -6.81 1.58
N ILE A 94 -11.18 -5.76 2.13
CA ILE A 94 -10.51 -4.81 3.02
C ILE A 94 -10.78 -5.29 4.45
N LEU A 95 -9.72 -5.72 5.14
CA LEU A 95 -9.79 -6.37 6.44
C LEU A 95 -9.04 -5.51 7.47
N ALA A 96 -9.81 -4.90 8.38
CA ALA A 96 -9.32 -4.08 9.50
C ALA A 96 -9.30 -4.89 10.80
#